data_AF-A0A3R8QC08-F1
#
_entry.id   AF-A0A3R8QC08-F1
#
_cell.length_a   1.000
_cell.length_b   1.000
_cell.length_c   1.000
_cell.angle_alpha   90.00
_cell.angle_beta   90.00
_cell.angle_gamma   90.00
#
_symmetry.space_group_name_H-M   'P 1'
#
loop_
_entity.id
_entity.type
_entity.pdbx_description
1 polymer ?
#
loop_
_entity_poly.entity_id
_entity_poly.type
_entity_poly.pdbx_seq_one_letter_code
_entity_poly.pdbx_strand_id
1 'polypeptide(L)'
;MPDPIPAAAVSNVVRTPPDCSGRGGGGGGGGRWPWWLGLTLAFAFVIGHTLMINHYLDRATAQRLSDEPVMSAKLSRIVPDAGLDGMTWTREIVEMHERGEWRLRHTFTDNAPAGRPVYWNSGWAWWHLGWAWLHRLCCTDEKGVGKKIPWPAAIEWAAAWVNLPTLLLTVTGFSWWVMRRWGAAAGGLLAVALVGSHTFYEGFSPAYNDHHGLVNAGLLALVLGAVFGGLGWRREAGGGGEVARASRPL
;
A
#
# COMPACT_ATOMS: atom_id res chain seq x y z
N MET A 1 10.54 -57.97 30.90
CA MET A 1 9.80 -57.36 29.79
C MET A 1 8.68 -56.54 30.41
N PRO A 2 8.59 -55.22 30.16
CA PRO A 2 7.49 -54.43 30.69
C PRO A 2 6.23 -54.60 29.82
N ASP A 3 5.07 -54.66 30.46
CA ASP A 3 3.76 -54.81 29.82
C ASP A 3 3.43 -53.63 28.89
N PRO A 4 2.72 -53.85 27.77
CA PRO A 4 2.27 -52.78 26.91
C PRO A 4 1.21 -51.91 27.60
N ILE A 5 1.44 -50.60 27.57
CA ILE A 5 0.51 -49.58 28.07
C ILE A 5 -0.79 -49.65 27.24
N PRO A 6 -1.98 -49.74 27.86
CA PRO A 6 -3.24 -49.73 27.13
C PRO A 6 -3.44 -48.37 26.45
N ALA A 7 -3.73 -48.41 25.15
CA ALA A 7 -4.08 -47.23 24.37
C ALA A 7 -5.34 -46.59 24.96
N ALA A 8 -5.17 -45.43 25.60
CA ALA A 8 -6.28 -44.61 26.04
C ALA A 8 -7.10 -44.20 24.81
N ALA A 9 -8.35 -44.61 24.78
CA ALA A 9 -9.32 -44.18 23.77
C ALA A 9 -9.50 -42.65 23.91
N VAL A 10 -8.77 -41.91 23.08
CA VAL A 10 -8.98 -40.48 22.88
C VAL A 10 -10.34 -40.35 22.19
N SER A 11 -11.38 -40.07 22.98
CA SER A 11 -12.67 -39.68 22.40
C SER A 11 -12.45 -38.33 21.72
N ASN A 12 -12.27 -38.38 20.40
CA ASN A 12 -12.33 -37.20 19.55
C ASN A 12 -13.76 -36.68 19.59
N VAL A 13 -14.10 -35.95 20.65
CA VAL A 13 -15.28 -35.08 20.67
C VAL A 13 -14.98 -34.02 19.62
N VAL A 14 -15.40 -34.30 18.38
CA VAL A 14 -15.49 -33.33 17.30
C VAL A 14 -16.45 -32.26 17.79
N ARG A 15 -15.91 -31.23 18.43
CA ARG A 15 -16.66 -29.99 18.67
C ARG A 15 -16.93 -29.44 17.27
N THR A 16 -18.15 -29.66 16.81
CA THR A 16 -18.66 -28.95 15.65
C THR A 16 -18.44 -27.47 15.91
N PRO A 17 -17.79 -26.73 14.98
CA PRO A 17 -17.67 -25.29 15.14
C PRO A 17 -19.08 -24.72 15.27
N PRO A 18 -19.28 -23.68 16.12
CA PRO A 18 -20.57 -23.04 16.26
C PRO A 18 -21.11 -22.71 14.87
N ASP A 19 -22.34 -23.12 14.65
CA ASP A 19 -23.02 -22.98 13.38
C ASP A 19 -23.20 -21.49 13.04
N CYS A 20 -22.25 -20.94 12.28
CA CYS A 20 -22.35 -19.59 11.73
C CYS A 20 -23.41 -19.48 10.62
N SER A 21 -24.18 -20.55 10.34
CA SER A 21 -25.29 -20.52 9.38
C SER A 21 -26.58 -19.94 9.94
N GLY A 22 -26.52 -19.24 11.08
CA GLY A 22 -27.52 -18.30 11.57
C GLY A 22 -27.80 -17.15 10.59
N ARG A 23 -28.35 -17.48 9.43
CA ARG A 23 -29.18 -16.62 8.58
C ARG A 23 -30.55 -16.52 9.25
N GLY A 24 -30.62 -15.84 10.39
CA GLY A 24 -31.81 -15.04 10.71
C GLY A 24 -31.68 -13.75 9.89
N GLY A 25 -32.58 -13.38 8.99
CA GLY A 25 -34.03 -13.43 9.17
C GLY A 25 -34.49 -12.14 9.87
N GLY A 26 -34.35 -11.00 9.19
CA GLY A 26 -35.03 -9.74 9.52
C GLY A 26 -34.38 -8.86 10.60
N GLY A 27 -34.03 -7.61 10.24
CA GLY A 27 -33.84 -6.54 11.24
C GLY A 27 -32.57 -5.71 11.06
N GLY A 28 -32.64 -4.66 10.24
CA GLY A 28 -31.68 -3.57 10.20
C GLY A 28 -30.55 -3.79 9.20
N GLY A 29 -30.66 -3.15 8.02
CA GLY A 29 -29.49 -2.88 7.20
C GLY A 29 -28.53 -2.01 8.01
N GLY A 30 -27.65 -2.65 8.79
CA GLY A 30 -26.60 -1.98 9.54
C GLY A 30 -25.83 -1.13 8.55
N GLY A 31 -26.07 0.17 8.58
CA GLY A 31 -25.62 1.06 7.53
C GLY A 31 -24.11 0.91 7.34
N ARG A 32 -23.62 1.05 6.11
CA ARG A 32 -22.17 1.07 5.84
C ARG A 32 -21.47 2.31 6.44
N TRP A 33 -22.18 3.11 7.21
CA TRP A 33 -21.70 4.35 7.81
C TRP A 33 -20.45 4.16 8.70
N PRO A 34 -20.25 3.08 9.48
CA PRO A 34 -19.03 2.94 10.27
C PRO A 34 -17.79 2.78 9.39
N TRP A 35 -17.92 2.07 8.26
CA TRP A 35 -16.84 1.95 7.28
C TRP A 35 -16.54 3.29 6.64
N TRP A 36 -17.57 4.00 6.17
CA TRP A 36 -17.39 5.34 5.58
C TRP A 36 -16.81 6.36 6.57
N LEU A 37 -17.20 6.30 7.84
CA LEU A 37 -16.65 7.16 8.89
C LEU A 37 -15.17 6.87 9.09
N GLY A 38 -14.79 5.60 9.30
CA GLY A 38 -13.39 5.21 9.49
C GLY A 38 -12.53 5.55 8.27
N LEU A 39 -13.04 5.31 7.06
CA LEU A 39 -12.35 5.65 5.82
C LEU A 39 -12.17 7.16 5.65
N THR A 40 -13.22 7.94 5.92
CA THR A 40 -13.17 9.41 5.86
C THR A 40 -12.17 9.97 6.87
N LEU A 41 -12.17 9.48 8.11
CA LEU A 41 -11.21 9.90 9.14
C LEU A 41 -9.77 9.59 8.71
N ALA A 42 -9.54 8.37 8.20
CA ALA A 42 -8.23 7.97 7.72
C ALA A 42 -7.77 8.86 6.55
N PHE A 43 -8.66 9.13 5.59
CA PHE A 43 -8.36 9.97 4.43
C PHE A 43 -8.07 11.41 4.84
N ALA A 44 -8.89 11.98 5.71
CA ALA A 44 -8.70 13.34 6.21
C ALA A 44 -7.34 13.49 6.91
N PHE A 45 -6.97 12.52 7.75
CA PHE A 45 -5.67 12.49 8.40
C PHE A 45 -4.52 12.43 7.39
N VAL A 46 -4.54 11.45 6.47
CA VAL A 46 -3.44 11.24 5.53
C VAL A 46 -3.31 12.41 4.55
N ILE A 47 -4.42 12.90 3.99
CA ILE A 47 -4.40 14.05 3.08
C ILE A 47 -3.92 15.31 3.82
N GLY A 48 -4.42 15.55 5.04
CA GLY A 48 -3.99 16.67 5.86
C GLY A 48 -2.50 16.64 6.18
N HIS A 49 -1.98 15.46 6.57
CA HIS A 49 -0.56 15.28 6.84
C HIS A 49 0.29 15.47 5.58
N THR A 50 -0.11 14.91 4.42
CA THR A 50 0.60 15.13 3.15
C THR A 50 0.65 16.59 2.76
N LEU A 51 -0.47 17.32 2.89
CA LEU A 51 -0.53 18.75 2.61
C LEU A 51 0.40 19.54 3.54
N MET A 52 0.38 19.23 4.84
CA MET A 52 1.23 19.88 5.83
C MET A 52 2.72 19.67 5.53
N ILE A 53 3.13 18.42 5.25
CA ILE A 53 4.52 18.11 4.92
C ILE A 53 4.93 18.76 3.60
N ASN A 54 4.10 18.67 2.57
CA ASN A 54 4.41 19.30 1.28
C ASN A 54 4.61 20.82 1.44
N HIS A 55 3.72 21.50 2.16
CA HIS A 55 3.82 22.93 2.43
C HIS A 55 5.06 23.29 3.26
N TYR A 56 5.39 22.47 4.25
CA TYR A 56 6.62 22.62 5.03
C TYR A 56 7.86 22.50 4.14
N LEU A 57 7.94 21.47 3.29
CA LEU A 57 9.06 21.26 2.38
C LEU A 57 9.18 22.37 1.34
N ASP A 58 8.07 22.90 0.84
CA ASP A 58 8.08 24.03 -0.10
C ASP A 58 8.65 25.28 0.57
N ARG A 59 8.24 25.59 1.81
CA ARG A 59 8.81 26.70 2.58
C ARG A 59 10.28 26.49 2.90
N ALA A 60 10.66 25.29 3.35
CA ALA A 60 12.06 24.98 3.65
C ALA A 60 12.94 25.09 2.40
N THR A 61 12.43 24.66 1.25
CA THR A 61 13.12 24.79 -0.04
C THR A 61 13.24 26.25 -0.47
N ALA A 62 12.18 27.04 -0.33
CA ALA A 62 12.18 28.47 -0.67
C ALA A 62 13.07 29.32 0.25
N GLN A 63 13.26 28.88 1.50
CA GLN A 63 14.14 29.54 2.47
C GLN A 63 15.61 29.12 2.34
N ARG A 64 16.00 28.32 1.33
CA ARG A 64 17.40 27.99 1.10
C ARG A 64 18.19 29.26 0.80
N LEU A 65 19.03 29.66 1.77
CA LEU A 65 19.96 30.79 1.75
C LEU A 65 21.29 30.41 1.07
N SER A 66 21.28 29.96 -0.18
CA SER A 66 22.53 29.86 -0.93
C SER A 66 22.49 30.75 -2.16
N ASP A 67 23.30 31.81 -2.13
CA ASP A 67 23.62 32.65 -3.30
C ASP A 67 24.47 31.90 -4.35
N GLU A 68 25.01 30.72 -3.98
CA GLU A 68 25.66 29.78 -4.88
C GLU A 68 24.62 29.10 -5.81
N PRO A 69 24.87 29.05 -7.12
CA PRO A 69 23.94 28.47 -8.07
C PRO A 69 23.94 26.94 -7.93
N VAL A 70 23.12 26.42 -7.02
CA VAL A 70 22.63 25.03 -7.04
C VAL A 70 21.79 24.75 -8.31
N MET A 71 21.67 25.74 -9.19
CA MET A 71 21.02 25.75 -10.51
C MET A 71 21.53 24.68 -11.49
N SER A 72 22.60 23.94 -11.20
CA SER A 72 23.02 22.79 -12.00
C SER A 72 22.48 21.44 -11.51
N ALA A 73 21.90 21.38 -10.30
CA ALA A 73 21.35 20.13 -9.77
C ALA A 73 20.03 19.80 -10.46
N LYS A 74 19.89 18.57 -10.96
CA LYS A 74 18.65 18.08 -11.59
C LYS A 74 17.46 18.01 -10.62
N LEU A 75 17.76 17.92 -9.32
CA LEU A 75 16.81 17.85 -8.21
C LEU A 75 17.10 19.03 -7.27
N SER A 76 16.08 19.78 -6.93
CA SER A 76 16.16 21.07 -6.25
C SER A 76 15.53 21.07 -4.85
N ARG A 77 14.64 20.12 -4.55
CA ARG A 77 13.82 20.13 -3.34
C ARG A 77 14.61 19.60 -2.14
N ILE A 78 14.34 20.16 -0.95
CA ILE A 78 14.81 19.53 0.29
C ILE A 78 13.93 18.31 0.56
N VAL A 79 14.55 17.19 0.93
CA VAL A 79 13.83 16.05 1.52
C VAL A 79 14.18 15.90 3.00
N PRO A 80 13.29 15.34 3.83
CA PRO A 80 13.63 14.92 5.18
C PRO A 80 14.75 13.86 5.16
N ASP A 81 15.47 13.72 6.28
CA ASP A 81 16.52 12.71 6.45
C ASP A 81 15.98 11.27 6.28
N ALA A 82 14.79 11.00 6.81
CA ALA A 82 14.08 9.73 6.57
C ALA A 82 13.78 9.49 5.07
N GLY A 83 13.86 10.52 4.22
CA GLY A 83 13.57 10.50 2.79
C GLY A 83 14.78 10.34 1.87
N LEU A 84 15.99 10.08 2.40
CA LEU A 84 17.21 10.01 1.59
C LEU A 84 17.15 8.94 0.48
N ASP A 85 16.64 7.74 0.78
CA ASP A 85 16.44 6.68 -0.22
C ASP A 85 15.49 7.13 -1.33
N GLY A 86 14.50 7.97 -0.99
CA GLY A 86 13.58 8.58 -1.94
C GLY A 86 14.25 9.51 -2.94
N MET A 87 15.36 10.17 -2.58
CA MET A 87 16.15 10.91 -3.56
C MET A 87 16.88 9.99 -4.53
N THR A 88 17.43 8.88 -4.05
CA THR A 88 18.05 7.87 -4.93
C THR A 88 17.02 7.34 -5.92
N TRP A 89 15.81 7.01 -5.46
CA TRP A 89 14.71 6.59 -6.34
C TRP A 89 14.40 7.64 -7.39
N THR A 90 14.27 8.88 -6.96
CA THR A 90 13.95 10.00 -7.86
C THR A 90 15.04 10.19 -8.92
N ARG A 91 16.33 10.10 -8.56
CA ARG A 91 17.45 10.17 -9.52
C ARG A 91 17.45 9.00 -10.49
N GLU A 92 17.26 7.78 -10.02
CA GLU A 92 17.21 6.58 -10.85
C GLU A 92 16.01 6.63 -11.82
N ILE A 93 14.87 7.15 -11.39
CA ILE A 93 13.69 7.34 -12.25
C ILE A 93 13.93 8.41 -13.31
N VAL A 94 14.61 9.52 -12.95
CA VAL A 94 15.06 10.53 -13.94
C VAL A 94 16.00 9.90 -14.96
N GLU A 95 17.00 9.15 -14.51
CA GLU A 95 17.96 8.47 -15.41
C GLU A 95 17.26 7.44 -16.31
N MET A 96 16.37 6.61 -15.75
CA MET A 96 15.58 5.63 -16.51
C MET A 96 14.78 6.31 -17.62
N HIS A 97 14.13 7.44 -17.31
CA HIS A 97 13.35 8.21 -18.27
C HIS A 97 14.22 8.89 -19.33
N GLU A 98 15.33 9.52 -18.94
CA GLU A 98 16.27 10.18 -19.87
C GLU A 98 16.91 9.19 -20.85
N ARG A 99 17.21 7.97 -20.40
CA ARG A 99 17.77 6.90 -21.24
C ARG A 99 16.70 6.20 -22.09
N GLY A 100 15.41 6.46 -21.84
CA GLY A 100 14.30 5.79 -22.52
C GLY A 100 14.25 4.28 -22.23
N GLU A 101 14.78 3.85 -21.09
CA GLU A 101 14.87 2.44 -20.72
C GLU A 101 13.60 1.99 -19.99
N TRP A 102 13.16 0.75 -20.24
CA TRP A 102 12.01 0.18 -19.51
C TRP A 102 12.32 -0.13 -18.04
N ARG A 103 13.59 -0.38 -17.74
CA ARG A 103 14.12 -0.70 -16.42
C ARG A 103 15.59 -0.32 -16.39
N LEU A 104 15.95 0.58 -15.47
CA LEU A 104 17.35 0.87 -15.16
C LEU A 104 18.00 -0.35 -14.50
N ARG A 105 19.13 -0.80 -15.03
CA ARG A 105 19.88 -1.98 -14.51
C ARG A 105 21.24 -1.64 -13.94
N HIS A 106 21.83 -0.51 -14.33
CA HIS A 106 23.12 -0.04 -13.86
C HIS A 106 23.14 1.48 -13.88
N THR A 107 23.67 2.10 -12.84
CA THR A 107 23.84 3.56 -12.74
C THR A 107 25.31 3.89 -12.45
N PHE A 108 25.75 5.04 -12.97
CA PHE A 108 27.05 5.64 -12.66
C PHE A 108 26.92 6.89 -11.78
N THR A 109 25.71 7.16 -11.30
CA THR A 109 25.43 8.33 -10.43
C THR A 109 26.14 8.21 -9.08
N ASP A 110 26.38 6.99 -8.61
CA ASP A 110 27.15 6.68 -7.40
C ASP A 110 28.22 5.61 -7.69
N ASN A 111 29.03 5.27 -6.67
CA ASN A 111 30.09 4.26 -6.75
C ASN A 111 31.09 4.47 -7.93
N ALA A 112 31.45 5.72 -8.21
CA ALA A 112 32.41 6.04 -9.27
C ALA A 112 33.80 5.43 -9.01
N PRO A 113 34.52 4.98 -10.05
CA PRO A 113 34.14 5.04 -11.47
C PRO A 113 33.32 3.84 -11.96
N ALA A 114 33.16 2.79 -11.14
CA ALA A 114 32.56 1.53 -11.57
C ALA A 114 31.03 1.60 -11.73
N GLY A 115 30.38 2.51 -11.03
CA GLY A 115 28.92 2.50 -10.89
C GLY A 115 28.45 1.31 -10.06
N ARG A 116 27.15 1.04 -10.08
CA ARG A 116 26.58 -0.15 -9.44
C ARG A 116 25.37 -0.70 -10.20
N PRO A 117 25.06 -2.01 -10.06
CA PRO A 117 23.78 -2.54 -10.50
C PRO A 117 22.62 -1.92 -9.71
N VAL A 118 21.49 -1.73 -10.39
CA VAL A 118 20.23 -1.27 -9.81
C VAL A 118 19.32 -2.49 -9.62
N TYR A 119 19.07 -2.85 -8.37
CA TYR A 119 18.24 -4.00 -8.00
C TYR A 119 16.79 -3.63 -7.69
N TRP A 120 16.50 -2.33 -7.61
CA TRP A 120 15.18 -1.80 -7.32
C TRP A 120 14.16 -2.11 -8.42
N ASN A 121 12.90 -2.22 -8.02
CA ASN A 121 11.83 -2.71 -8.89
C ASN A 121 11.37 -1.62 -9.87
N SER A 122 11.19 -1.97 -11.14
CA SER A 122 10.72 -1.00 -12.16
C SER A 122 9.24 -0.66 -12.03
N GLY A 123 8.43 -1.49 -11.35
CA GLY A 123 7.00 -1.23 -11.15
C GLY A 123 6.76 0.07 -10.39
N TRP A 124 7.51 0.31 -9.32
CA TRP A 124 7.48 1.55 -8.56
C TRP A 124 7.91 2.77 -9.40
N ALA A 125 8.98 2.62 -10.19
CA ALA A 125 9.44 3.66 -11.10
C ALA A 125 8.36 4.06 -12.12
N TRP A 126 7.64 3.09 -12.70
CA TRP A 126 6.54 3.35 -13.63
C TRP A 126 5.33 3.98 -12.96
N TRP A 127 4.96 3.55 -11.75
CA TRP A 127 3.91 4.18 -10.96
C TRP A 127 4.22 5.66 -10.71
N HIS A 128 5.46 5.96 -10.31
CA HIS A 128 5.96 7.31 -10.11
C HIS A 128 5.94 8.15 -11.39
N LEU A 129 6.40 7.60 -12.51
CA LEU A 129 6.35 8.28 -13.82
C LEU A 129 4.91 8.60 -14.24
N GLY A 130 3.96 7.73 -13.92
CA GLY A 130 2.52 7.99 -14.11
C GLY A 130 2.06 9.24 -13.39
N TRP A 131 2.44 9.41 -12.11
CA TRP A 131 2.13 10.62 -11.34
C TRP A 131 2.83 11.87 -11.86
N ALA A 132 4.10 11.76 -12.24
CA ALA A 132 4.84 12.84 -12.87
C ALA A 132 4.16 13.28 -14.18
N TRP A 133 3.69 12.32 -14.98
CA TRP A 133 2.96 12.59 -16.21
C TRP A 133 1.62 13.29 -15.94
N LEU A 134 0.83 12.81 -14.96
CA LEU A 134 -0.42 13.47 -14.55
C LEU A 134 -0.19 14.92 -14.12
N HIS A 135 0.86 15.17 -13.33
CA HIS A 135 1.24 16.53 -12.94
C HIS A 135 1.57 17.40 -14.15
N ARG A 136 2.33 16.87 -15.13
CA ARG A 136 2.61 17.59 -16.39
C ARG A 136 1.35 17.83 -17.22
N LEU A 137 0.31 17.00 -17.15
CA LEU A 137 -0.94 17.30 -17.84
C LEU A 137 -1.62 18.55 -17.27
N CYS A 138 -1.63 18.69 -15.94
CA CYS A 138 -2.34 19.75 -15.23
C CYS A 138 -1.54 21.05 -15.08
N CYS A 139 -0.21 20.99 -15.12
CA CYS A 139 0.66 22.13 -14.81
C CYS A 139 1.53 22.54 -16.00
N THR A 140 1.79 23.84 -16.11
CA THR A 140 2.68 24.47 -17.10
C THR A 140 3.86 25.14 -16.41
N ASP A 141 4.95 25.33 -17.15
CA ASP A 141 6.10 26.12 -16.69
C ASP A 141 5.67 27.56 -16.42
N GLU A 142 6.13 28.13 -15.30
CA GLU A 142 5.87 29.51 -14.86
C GLU A 142 6.27 30.55 -15.93
N LYS A 143 7.18 30.17 -16.84
CA LYS A 143 7.77 31.07 -17.85
C LYS A 143 7.05 31.11 -19.20
N GLY A 144 5.94 30.39 -19.42
CA GLY A 144 5.24 30.52 -20.70
C GLY A 144 3.96 29.72 -20.87
N VAL A 145 2.96 30.39 -21.44
CA VAL A 145 1.73 29.79 -21.95
C VAL A 145 2.10 28.71 -22.98
N GLY A 146 1.85 27.44 -22.66
CA GLY A 146 2.03 26.31 -23.56
C GLY A 146 3.27 25.45 -23.34
N LYS A 147 4.21 25.84 -22.47
CA LYS A 147 5.38 25.00 -22.17
C LYS A 147 5.11 24.09 -20.96
N LYS A 148 5.28 22.79 -21.14
CA LYS A 148 5.14 21.80 -20.05
C LYS A 148 6.34 21.85 -19.12
N ILE A 149 6.09 21.63 -17.82
CA ILE A 149 7.15 21.46 -16.83
C ILE A 149 8.17 20.39 -17.28
N PRO A 150 9.49 20.61 -17.08
CA PRO A 150 10.52 19.64 -17.38
C PRO A 150 10.31 18.31 -16.65
N TRP A 151 10.72 17.21 -17.27
CA TRP A 151 10.57 15.87 -16.68
C TRP A 151 11.24 15.71 -15.31
N PRO A 152 12.51 16.13 -15.09
CA PRO A 152 13.12 16.01 -13.77
C PRO A 152 12.33 16.73 -12.67
N ALA A 153 11.84 17.94 -12.94
CA ALA A 153 11.00 18.69 -11.99
C ALA A 153 9.64 18.00 -11.73
N ALA A 154 9.02 17.44 -12.77
CA ALA A 154 7.77 16.70 -12.60
C ALA A 154 7.95 15.39 -11.81
N ILE A 155 9.06 14.69 -12.05
CA ILE A 155 9.44 13.46 -11.32
C ILE A 155 9.76 13.83 -9.86
N GLU A 156 10.51 14.89 -9.61
CA GLU A 156 10.78 15.39 -8.26
C GLU A 156 9.49 15.77 -7.52
N TRP A 157 8.57 16.46 -8.20
CA TRP A 157 7.26 16.77 -7.62
C TRP A 157 6.52 15.50 -7.23
N ALA A 158 6.43 14.52 -8.14
CA ALA A 158 5.73 13.27 -7.89
C ALA A 158 6.29 12.50 -6.68
N ALA A 159 7.59 12.64 -6.36
CA ALA A 159 8.20 12.00 -5.19
C ALA A 159 7.53 12.40 -3.86
N ALA A 160 7.02 13.62 -3.76
CA ALA A 160 6.30 14.06 -2.56
C ALA A 160 4.91 13.46 -2.43
N TRP A 161 4.32 13.06 -3.56
CA TRP A 161 2.90 12.71 -3.64
C TRP A 161 2.64 11.22 -3.89
N VAL A 162 3.56 10.49 -4.51
CA VAL A 162 3.35 9.12 -5.03
C VAL A 162 2.88 8.12 -3.96
N ASN A 163 3.26 8.31 -2.70
CA ASN A 163 2.82 7.46 -1.60
C ASN A 163 1.37 7.68 -1.20
N LEU A 164 0.87 8.93 -1.26
CA LEU A 164 -0.51 9.26 -0.88
C LEU A 164 -1.54 8.39 -1.62
N PRO A 165 -1.61 8.38 -2.96
CA PRO A 165 -2.59 7.58 -3.68
C PRO A 165 -2.37 6.07 -3.45
N THR A 166 -1.12 5.62 -3.33
CA THR A 166 -0.80 4.23 -3.00
C THR A 166 -1.39 3.82 -1.66
N LEU A 167 -1.25 4.66 -0.63
CA LEU A 167 -1.82 4.43 0.70
C LEU A 167 -3.35 4.50 0.68
N LEU A 168 -3.95 5.48 0.00
CA LEU A 168 -5.42 5.59 -0.10
C LEU A 168 -6.02 4.34 -0.75
N LEU A 169 -5.40 3.83 -1.82
CA LEU A 169 -5.80 2.59 -2.47
C LEU A 169 -5.63 1.38 -1.54
N THR A 170 -4.52 1.31 -0.81
CA THR A 170 -4.22 0.25 0.16
C THR A 170 -5.24 0.22 1.30
N VAL A 171 -5.49 1.36 1.93
CA VAL A 171 -6.46 1.52 3.02
C VAL A 171 -7.88 1.18 2.54
N THR A 172 -8.27 1.68 1.36
CA THR A 172 -9.59 1.37 0.78
C THR A 172 -9.73 -0.11 0.49
N GLY A 173 -8.75 -0.71 -0.20
CA GLY A 173 -8.78 -2.11 -0.60
C GLY A 173 -8.90 -3.05 0.59
N PHE A 174 -8.03 -2.90 1.59
CA PHE A 174 -8.04 -3.76 2.77
C PHE A 174 -9.25 -3.51 3.68
N SER A 175 -9.61 -2.24 3.93
CA SER A 175 -10.79 -1.93 4.76
C SER A 175 -12.07 -2.46 4.12
N TRP A 176 -12.20 -2.35 2.79
CA TRP A 176 -13.31 -2.91 2.04
C TRP A 176 -13.31 -4.45 2.09
N TRP A 177 -12.15 -5.09 1.93
CA TRP A 177 -12.03 -6.55 2.02
C TRP A 177 -12.43 -7.07 3.40
N VAL A 178 -11.94 -6.44 4.47
CA VAL A 178 -12.32 -6.77 5.85
C VAL A 178 -13.79 -6.48 6.10
N MET A 179 -14.33 -5.36 5.62
CA MET A 179 -15.77 -5.06 5.71
C MET A 179 -16.61 -6.18 5.09
N ARG A 180 -16.22 -6.68 3.92
CA ARG A 180 -16.95 -7.74 3.22
C ARG A 180 -16.95 -9.07 3.98
N ARG A 181 -15.98 -9.30 4.86
CA ARG A 181 -15.83 -10.55 5.63
C ARG A 181 -16.36 -10.45 7.06
N TRP A 182 -16.17 -9.32 7.73
CA TRP A 182 -16.45 -9.15 9.17
C TRP A 182 -17.34 -7.93 9.49
N GLY A 183 -17.87 -7.23 8.49
CA GLY A 183 -18.83 -6.15 8.66
C GLY A 183 -18.22 -4.74 8.67
N ALA A 184 -19.08 -3.72 8.52
CA ALA A 184 -18.68 -2.32 8.31
C ALA A 184 -17.82 -1.74 9.44
N ALA A 185 -18.12 -2.06 10.70
CA ALA A 185 -17.33 -1.59 11.84
C ALA A 185 -15.89 -2.10 11.80
N ALA A 186 -15.67 -3.38 11.49
CA ALA A 186 -14.34 -3.97 11.37
C ALA A 186 -13.52 -3.33 10.24
N GLY A 187 -14.17 -3.08 9.08
CA GLY A 187 -13.53 -2.38 7.97
C GLY A 187 -13.15 -0.94 8.33
N GLY A 188 -14.06 -0.19 8.97
CA GLY A 188 -13.79 1.18 9.42
C GLY A 188 -12.67 1.26 10.46
N LEU A 189 -12.66 0.35 11.44
CA LEU A 189 -11.60 0.24 12.44
C LEU A 189 -10.25 -0.07 11.79
N LEU A 190 -10.20 -1.00 10.82
CA LEU A 190 -8.97 -1.28 10.10
C LEU A 190 -8.46 -0.05 9.37
N ALA A 191 -9.32 0.72 8.70
CA ALA A 191 -8.90 1.93 7.99
C ALA A 191 -8.16 2.91 8.90
N VAL A 192 -8.72 3.15 10.09
CA VAL A 192 -8.09 4.00 11.12
C VAL A 192 -6.81 3.35 11.68
N ALA A 193 -6.81 2.05 11.93
CA ALA A 193 -5.66 1.33 12.47
C ALA A 193 -4.45 1.34 11.52
N LEU A 194 -4.68 1.23 10.21
CA LEU A 194 -3.58 1.27 9.22
C LEU A 194 -2.87 2.62 9.20
N VAL A 195 -3.61 3.73 9.29
CA VAL A 195 -3.01 5.07 9.29
C VAL A 195 -2.52 5.50 10.67
N GLY A 196 -3.10 4.97 11.74
CA GLY A 196 -2.69 5.22 13.12
C GLY A 196 -1.49 4.38 13.57
N SER A 197 -1.19 3.29 12.86
CA SER A 197 -0.01 2.47 13.13
C SER A 197 1.23 3.10 12.53
N HIS A 198 2.17 3.51 13.39
CA HIS A 198 3.44 4.12 12.96
C HIS A 198 4.18 3.25 11.93
N THR A 199 4.41 1.97 12.25
CA THR A 199 5.19 1.06 11.40
C THR A 199 4.57 0.83 10.02
N PHE A 200 3.24 0.85 9.94
CA PHE A 200 2.56 0.72 8.64
C PHE A 200 2.60 2.04 7.87
N TYR A 201 2.25 3.14 8.54
CA TYR A 201 2.10 4.45 7.95
C TYR A 201 3.45 5.04 7.48
N GLU A 202 4.53 4.81 8.22
CA GLU A 202 5.87 5.29 7.92
C GLU A 202 6.33 4.89 6.50
N GLY A 203 6.06 3.65 6.08
CA GLY A 203 6.39 3.17 4.72
C GLY A 203 5.63 3.89 3.59
N PHE A 204 4.62 4.69 3.94
CA PHE A 204 3.84 5.53 3.01
C PHE A 204 3.93 7.02 3.37
N SER A 205 4.90 7.42 4.20
CA SER A 205 5.03 8.79 4.67
C SER A 205 5.16 9.77 3.48
N PRO A 206 4.59 10.99 3.58
CA PRO A 206 4.76 12.00 2.54
C PRO A 206 6.23 12.28 2.27
N ALA A 207 6.60 12.46 0.99
CA ALA A 207 7.99 12.65 0.54
C ALA A 207 8.98 11.51 0.86
N TYR A 208 8.51 10.36 1.36
CA TYR A 208 9.32 9.15 1.47
C TYR A 208 9.12 8.24 0.25
N ASN A 209 9.57 8.70 -0.93
CA ASN A 209 9.40 7.96 -2.20
C ASN A 209 10.12 6.60 -2.17
N ASP A 210 9.45 5.55 -1.70
CA ASP A 210 10.05 4.24 -1.55
C ASP A 210 9.00 3.12 -1.54
N HIS A 211 9.43 1.89 -1.77
CA HIS A 211 8.61 0.70 -1.90
C HIS A 211 8.26 0.02 -0.56
N HIS A 212 8.77 0.50 0.57
CA HIS A 212 8.54 -0.09 1.90
C HIS A 212 7.04 -0.21 2.24
N GLY A 213 6.23 0.80 1.90
CA GLY A 213 4.78 0.73 2.08
C GLY A 213 4.14 -0.43 1.31
N LEU A 214 4.60 -0.71 0.09
CA LEU A 214 4.11 -1.84 -0.71
C LEU A 214 4.51 -3.19 -0.10
N VAL A 215 5.70 -3.28 0.52
CA VAL A 215 6.12 -4.48 1.26
C VAL A 215 5.19 -4.71 2.44
N ASN A 216 4.89 -3.66 3.22
CA ASN A 216 3.93 -3.72 4.33
C ASN A 216 2.52 -4.12 3.86
N ALA A 217 2.05 -3.55 2.74
CA ALA A 217 0.77 -3.92 2.13
C ALA A 217 0.76 -5.39 1.66
N GLY A 218 1.85 -5.86 1.04
CA GLY A 218 2.00 -7.27 0.64
C GLY A 218 1.96 -8.23 1.82
N LEU A 219 2.65 -7.88 2.92
CA LEU A 219 2.61 -8.67 4.16
C LEU A 219 1.19 -8.71 4.75
N LEU A 220 0.49 -7.58 4.78
CA LEU A 220 -0.90 -7.54 5.23
C LEU A 220 -1.82 -8.37 4.33
N ALA A 221 -1.65 -8.31 3.00
CA ALA A 221 -2.38 -9.16 2.07
C ALA A 221 -2.15 -10.64 2.33
N LEU A 222 -0.90 -11.04 2.60
CA LEU A 222 -0.56 -12.42 2.92
C LEU A 222 -1.27 -12.87 4.20
N VAL A 223 -1.20 -12.08 5.26
CA VAL A 223 -1.85 -12.39 6.55
C VAL A 223 -3.37 -12.47 6.40
N LEU A 224 -4.00 -11.46 5.80
CA LEU A 224 -5.45 -11.46 5.58
C LEU A 224 -5.86 -12.59 4.64
N GLY A 225 -5.10 -12.86 3.59
CA GLY A 225 -5.33 -13.96 2.66
C GLY A 225 -5.29 -15.32 3.37
N ALA A 226 -4.30 -15.53 4.25
CA ALA A 226 -4.21 -16.74 5.06
C ALA A 226 -5.40 -16.86 6.01
N VAL A 227 -5.73 -15.81 6.77
CA VAL A 227 -6.87 -15.81 7.70
C VAL A 227 -8.19 -16.06 6.98
N PHE A 228 -8.43 -15.37 5.86
CA PHE A 228 -9.65 -15.47 5.07
C PHE A 228 -9.74 -16.73 4.22
N GLY A 229 -8.62 -17.37 3.94
CA GLY A 229 -8.51 -18.70 3.34
C GLY A 229 -8.66 -19.84 4.35
N GLY A 230 -8.87 -19.53 5.63
CA GLY A 230 -9.05 -20.53 6.69
C GLY A 230 -7.75 -21.18 7.16
N LEU A 231 -6.61 -20.47 7.07
CA LEU A 231 -5.29 -20.88 7.59
C LEU A 231 -4.85 -22.31 7.20
N GLY A 232 -5.33 -22.81 6.06
CA GLY A 232 -5.04 -24.17 5.59
C GLY A 232 -5.95 -25.27 6.14
N TRP A 233 -6.95 -24.94 6.97
CA TRP A 233 -7.97 -25.91 7.37
C TRP A 233 -8.84 -26.31 6.17
N ARG A 234 -8.73 -27.59 5.79
CA ARG A 234 -9.63 -28.21 4.82
C ARG A 234 -10.87 -28.70 5.57
N ARG A 235 -12.06 -28.32 5.10
CA ARG A 235 -13.29 -29.03 5.49
C ARG A 235 -13.22 -30.41 4.84
N GLU A 236 -13.28 -31.47 5.64
CA GLU A 236 -13.49 -32.80 5.10
C GLU A 236 -14.81 -32.77 4.31
N ALA A 237 -14.76 -33.18 3.03
CA ALA A 237 -15.97 -33.42 2.28
C ALA A 237 -16.68 -34.55 3.03
N GLY A 238 -17.81 -34.22 3.68
CA GLY A 238 -18.45 -35.10 4.65
C GLY A 238 -18.50 -36.55 4.19
N GLY A 239 -17.65 -37.39 4.78
CA GLY A 239 -17.80 -38.83 4.75
C GLY A 239 -18.97 -39.17 5.66
N GLY A 240 -20.18 -39.09 5.12
CA GLY A 240 -21.40 -39.21 5.91
C GLY A 240 -22.65 -39.35 5.05
N GLY A 241 -22.85 -40.55 4.50
CA GLY A 241 -24.17 -41.12 4.34
C GLY A 241 -25.02 -40.58 3.19
N GLU A 242 -24.90 -41.26 2.06
CA GLU A 242 -26.03 -41.49 1.17
C GLU A 242 -27.23 -42.04 1.98
N VAL A 243 -28.17 -41.16 2.35
CA VAL A 243 -29.51 -41.58 2.80
C VAL A 243 -30.54 -40.91 1.89
N ALA A 244 -30.93 -41.69 0.89
CA ALA A 244 -32.20 -41.69 0.19
C ALA A 244 -32.81 -40.33 -0.20
N ARG A 245 -32.48 -39.86 -1.40
CA ARG A 245 -33.41 -39.06 -2.20
C ARG A 245 -34.57 -39.97 -2.63
N ALA A 246 -35.66 -39.96 -1.88
CA ALA A 246 -36.94 -40.46 -2.36
C ALA A 246 -37.35 -39.63 -3.58
N SER A 247 -37.37 -40.30 -4.74
CA SER A 247 -37.93 -39.82 -5.99
C SER A 247 -39.37 -39.35 -5.80
N ARG A 248 -39.68 -38.11 -6.20
CA ARG A 248 -41.04 -37.75 -6.64
C ARG A 248 -41.02 -37.62 -8.17
N PRO A 249 -41.89 -38.34 -8.88
CA PRO A 249 -41.95 -38.30 -10.33
C PRO A 249 -42.67 -37.04 -10.82
N LEU A 250 -42.19 -36.59 -11.99
CA LEU A 250 -42.72 -35.67 -13.02
C LEU A 250 -43.80 -34.65 -12.61
#